data_AF-A0AAI8YR30-F1
#
_entry.id   AF-A0AAI8YR30-F1
#
_cell.length_a   1.000
_cell.length_b   1.000
_cell.length_c   1.000
_cell.angle_alpha   90.00
_cell.angle_beta   90.00
_cell.angle_gamma   90.00
#
_symmetry.space_group_name_H-M   'P 1'
#
loop_
_entity.id
_entity.type
_entity.pdbx_description
1 polymer ?
#
loop_
_entity_poly.entity_id
_entity_poly.type
_entity_poly.pdbx_seq_one_letter_code
_entity_poly.pdbx_strand_id
1 'polypeptide(L)'
;MAEVCCESGANEVQLMAQDPDYTEQTKEILEKNGFTIVGQFGAGGFAEIDEESVVFSAFVEAPLKQIIADIARPTVIIGTTFGAFNDNE
;
A
#
# COMPACT_ATOMS: atom_id res chain seq x y z
N MET A 1 -3.88 12.79 -4.61
CA MET A 1 -2.47 12.32 -4.72
C MET A 1 -2.22 11.41 -5.93
N ALA A 2 -3.26 10.82 -6.56
CA ALA A 2 -3.08 10.02 -7.79
C ALA A 2 -2.72 10.86 -9.03
N GLU A 3 -3.05 12.16 -9.05
CA GLU A 3 -2.88 13.04 -10.21
C GLU A 3 -1.42 13.42 -10.51
N VAL A 4 -0.52 13.33 -9.51
CA VAL A 4 0.88 13.79 -9.64
C VAL A 4 1.78 12.79 -10.36
N CYS A 5 1.41 11.52 -10.47
CA CYS A 5 2.22 10.51 -11.15
C CYS A 5 1.96 10.40 -12.65
N CYS A 6 0.89 11.03 -13.17
CA CYS A 6 0.48 10.86 -14.56
C CYS A 6 1.12 11.85 -15.54
N GLU A 7 1.67 12.98 -15.07
CA GLU A 7 2.08 14.09 -15.95
C GLU A 7 3.58 14.12 -16.33
N SER A 8 4.39 13.14 -15.93
CA SER A 8 5.80 13.08 -16.33
C SER A 8 6.21 11.70 -16.85
N GLY A 9 6.04 11.53 -18.17
CA GLY A 9 6.88 10.66 -18.99
C GLY A 9 6.68 9.14 -18.89
N ALA A 10 5.95 8.59 -19.86
CA ALA A 10 6.10 7.25 -20.46
C ALA A 10 6.19 5.98 -19.59
N ASN A 11 6.13 6.04 -18.26
CA ASN A 11 6.10 4.87 -17.38
C ASN A 11 4.81 4.89 -16.56
N GLU A 12 3.92 3.95 -16.86
CA GLU A 12 2.69 3.71 -16.11
C GLU A 12 3.06 3.17 -14.72
N VAL A 13 2.77 3.94 -13.67
CA VAL A 13 2.98 3.51 -12.29
C VAL A 13 1.88 2.51 -11.93
N GLN A 14 2.26 1.28 -11.62
CA GLN A 14 1.31 0.27 -11.15
C GLN A 14 0.85 0.62 -9.73
N LEU A 15 -0.46 0.76 -9.55
CA LEU A 15 -1.06 1.01 -8.24
C LEU A 15 -1.63 -0.31 -7.71
N MET A 16 -1.15 -0.75 -6.55
CA MET A 16 -1.64 -1.94 -5.87
C MET A 16 -2.05 -1.61 -4.45
N ALA A 17 -3.09 -2.28 -3.96
CA ALA A 17 -3.57 -2.12 -2.61
C ALA A 17 -3.92 -3.47 -1.99
N GLN A 18 -3.60 -3.62 -0.71
CA GLN A 18 -3.99 -4.76 0.10
C GLN A 18 -4.38 -4.28 1.48
N ASP A 19 -5.56 -4.71 1.92
CA ASP A 19 -6.01 -4.64 3.30
C ASP A 19 -7.02 -5.79 3.52
N PRO A 20 -6.83 -6.65 4.53
CA PRO A 20 -7.78 -7.72 4.84
C PRO A 20 -9.20 -7.21 5.16
N ASP A 21 -9.33 -5.97 5.66
CA ASP A 21 -10.59 -5.39 6.12
C ASP A 21 -11.31 -4.57 5.04
N TYR A 22 -10.80 -4.55 3.79
CA TYR A 22 -11.50 -3.91 2.69
C TYR A 22 -12.88 -4.53 2.45
N THR A 23 -13.90 -3.71 2.61
CA THR A 23 -15.26 -3.99 2.14
C THR A 23 -15.31 -3.97 0.62
N GLU A 24 -16.32 -4.61 0.02
CA GLU A 24 -16.54 -4.57 -1.43
C GLU A 24 -16.65 -3.14 -1.97
N GLN A 25 -17.34 -2.26 -1.26
CA GLN A 25 -17.43 -0.84 -1.62
C GLN A 25 -16.05 -0.15 -1.64
N THR A 26 -15.15 -0.52 -0.72
CA THR A 26 -13.79 0.04 -0.68
C THR A 26 -12.98 -0.44 -1.89
N LYS A 27 -13.08 -1.73 -2.22
CA LYS A 27 -12.43 -2.32 -3.41
C LYS A 27 -12.91 -1.64 -4.69
N GLU A 28 -14.23 -1.47 -4.86
CA GLU A 28 -14.81 -0.79 -6.03
C GLU A 28 -14.30 0.64 -6.20
N ILE A 29 -14.16 1.40 -5.10
CA ILE A 29 -13.62 2.76 -5.13
C ILE A 29 -12.15 2.74 -5.57
N LEU A 30 -11.33 1.85 -5.00
CA LEU A 30 -9.91 1.74 -5.32
C LEU A 30 -9.69 1.32 -6.78
N GLU A 31 -10.41 0.29 -7.24
CA GLU A 31 -10.34 -0.20 -8.62
C GLU A 31 -10.76 0.88 -9.63
N LYS A 32 -11.82 1.65 -9.33
CA LYS A 32 -12.23 2.80 -10.15
C LYS A 32 -11.14 3.88 -10.26
N ASN A 33 -10.22 3.94 -9.29
CA ASN A 33 -9.08 4.85 -9.29
C ASN A 33 -7.78 4.20 -9.80
N GLY A 34 -7.86 3.03 -10.44
CA GLY A 34 -6.72 2.37 -11.09
C GLY A 34 -5.88 1.48 -10.19
N PHE A 35 -6.34 1.17 -8.97
CA PHE A 35 -5.66 0.20 -8.11
C PHE A 35 -6.02 -1.24 -8.47
N THR A 36 -5.04 -2.12 -8.44
CA THR A 36 -5.24 -3.57 -8.41
C THR A 36 -5.30 -4.04 -6.94
N ILE A 37 -6.37 -4.72 -6.55
CA ILE A 37 -6.47 -5.32 -5.21
C ILE A 37 -5.72 -6.66 -5.20
N VAL A 38 -4.69 -6.77 -4.37
CA VAL A 38 -3.83 -7.96 -4.26
C VAL A 38 -3.99 -8.66 -2.91
N GLY A 39 -3.50 -9.89 -2.80
CA GLY A 39 -3.45 -10.62 -1.52
C GLY A 39 -4.81 -11.03 -0.93
N GLN A 40 -5.85 -11.17 -1.76
CA GLN A 40 -7.20 -11.58 -1.32
C GLN A 40 -7.23 -12.88 -0.48
N PHE A 41 -6.21 -13.73 -0.60
CA PHE A 41 -6.07 -14.99 0.15
C PHE A 41 -4.78 -15.05 0.99
N GLY A 42 -4.41 -13.96 1.64
CA GLY A 42 -3.30 -13.94 2.60
C GLY A 42 -2.35 -12.76 2.39
N ALA A 43 -1.06 -13.05 2.27
CA ALA A 43 -0.01 -12.02 2.28
C ALA A 43 0.59 -11.74 0.88
N GLY A 44 -0.21 -11.96 -0.18
CA GLY A 44 0.27 -11.93 -1.56
C GLY A 44 0.91 -10.61 -1.99
N GLY A 45 0.46 -9.48 -1.44
CA GLY A 45 1.03 -8.17 -1.74
C GLY A 45 2.49 -8.00 -1.34
N PHE A 46 3.04 -8.82 -0.44
CA PHE A 46 4.49 -8.80 -0.19
C PHE A 46 5.32 -9.26 -1.39
N ALA A 47 4.77 -10.14 -2.24
CA ALA A 47 5.47 -10.65 -3.42
C ALA A 47 5.57 -9.60 -4.54
N GLU A 48 4.73 -8.56 -4.49
CA GLU A 48 4.67 -7.49 -5.48
C GLU A 48 5.62 -6.32 -5.16
N ILE A 49 6.29 -6.36 -4.00
CA ILE A 49 7.20 -5.29 -3.56
C ILE A 49 8.63 -5.66 -3.95
N ASP A 50 9.34 -4.71 -4.55
CA ASP A 50 10.74 -4.79 -4.92
C ASP A 50 11.53 -3.54 -4.47
N GLU A 51 12.79 -3.43 -4.88
CA GLU A 51 13.69 -2.34 -4.52
C GLU A 51 13.26 -0.99 -5.14
N GLU A 52 12.52 -0.98 -6.25
CA GLU A 52 12.04 0.24 -6.93
C GLU A 52 10.67 0.71 -6.44
N SER A 53 10.02 -0.12 -5.60
CA SER A 53 8.70 0.15 -5.07
C SER A 53 8.66 1.31 -4.07
N VAL A 54 7.52 2.00 -4.05
CA VAL A 54 7.14 2.94 -2.99
C VAL A 54 5.97 2.36 -2.21
N VAL A 55 6.17 2.10 -0.92
CA VAL A 55 5.16 1.48 -0.06
C VAL A 55 4.48 2.53 0.82
N PHE A 56 3.16 2.60 0.74
CA PHE A 56 2.33 3.35 1.69
C PHE A 56 1.70 2.40 2.71
N SER A 57 2.10 2.52 3.98
CA SER A 57 1.68 1.66 5.10
C SER A 57 1.09 2.51 6.23
N ALA A 58 -0.17 2.90 6.07
CA ALA A 58 -0.93 3.61 7.10
C ALA A 58 -1.76 2.62 7.92
N PHE A 59 -1.94 2.91 9.21
CA PHE A 59 -2.87 2.17 10.10
C PHE A 59 -2.60 0.66 10.22
N VAL A 60 -1.34 0.26 10.09
CA VAL A 60 -0.94 -1.15 10.20
C VAL A 60 -0.88 -1.59 11.66
N GLU A 61 -1.63 -2.65 11.98
CA GLU A 61 -1.62 -3.32 13.29
C GLU A 61 -0.46 -4.33 13.44
N ALA A 62 0.25 -4.62 12.35
CA ALA A 62 1.36 -5.56 12.28
C ALA A 62 2.71 -4.84 12.10
N PRO A 63 3.85 -5.50 12.37
CA PRO A 63 5.20 -4.96 12.11
C PRO A 63 5.55 -4.95 10.61
N LEU A 64 4.65 -4.39 9.79
CA LEU A 64 4.73 -4.43 8.32
C LEU A 64 6.01 -3.76 7.82
N LYS A 65 6.40 -2.64 8.43
CA LYS A 65 7.60 -1.89 8.06
C LYS A 65 8.86 -2.74 8.24
N GLN A 66 8.97 -3.51 9.32
CA GLN A 66 10.10 -4.40 9.58
C GLN A 66 10.11 -5.57 8.60
N ILE A 67 8.96 -6.19 8.37
CA ILE A 67 8.82 -7.32 7.43
C ILE A 67 9.23 -6.89 6.02
N ILE A 68 8.67 -5.78 5.53
CA ILE A 68 8.94 -5.27 4.18
C ILE A 68 10.41 -4.84 4.03
N ALA A 69 10.98 -4.20 5.05
CA ALA A 69 12.39 -3.82 5.04
C ALA A 69 13.34 -5.02 5.07
N ASP A 70 12.93 -6.16 5.63
CA ASP A 70 13.74 -7.37 5.65
C ASP A 70 13.63 -8.16 4.34
N ILE A 71 12.41 -8.30 3.81
CA ILE A 71 12.11 -9.16 2.66
C ILE A 71 12.38 -8.46 1.31
N ALA A 72 11.97 -7.20 1.15
CA ALA A 72 11.90 -6.55 -0.16
C ALA A 72 12.76 -5.29 -0.30
N ARG A 73 12.99 -4.54 0.80
CA ARG A 73 13.82 -3.31 0.82
C ARG A 73 13.41 -2.27 -0.23
N PRO A 74 12.15 -1.80 -0.22
CA PRO A 74 11.68 -0.78 -1.15
C PRO A 74 12.45 0.54 -0.99
N THR A 75 12.49 1.33 -2.05
CA THR A 75 13.16 2.64 -2.07
C THR A 75 12.62 3.56 -0.97
N VAL A 76 11.30 3.56 -0.75
CA VAL A 76 10.66 4.37 0.30
C VAL A 76 9.51 3.59 0.97
N ILE A 77 9.44 3.69 2.30
CA ILE A 77 8.25 3.33 3.08
C ILE A 77 7.69 4.60 3.72
N ILE A 78 6.50 5.00 3.28
CA ILE A 78 5.70 6.07 3.89
C ILE A 78 4.73 5.41 4.86
N GLY A 79 4.62 5.92 6.08
CA GLY A 79 3.64 5.42 7.03
C GLY A 79 3.28 6.44 8.09
N THR A 80 2.30 6.10 8.92
CA THR A 80 1.90 6.93 10.05
C THR A 80 2.94 6.87 11.18
N THR A 81 3.02 7.95 11.96
CA THR A 81 3.84 8.04 13.18
C THR A 81 3.10 7.36 14.35
N PHE A 82 3.83 6.94 15.40
CA PHE A 82 3.23 6.45 16.64
C PHE A 82 2.23 7.47 17.20
N GLY A 83 1.04 7.00 17.59
CA GLY A 83 -0.02 7.84 18.18
C GLY A 83 -0.84 8.66 17.17
N ALA A 84 -0.76 8.37 15.87
CA ALA A 84 -1.50 9.12 14.86
C ALA A 84 -3.03 9.11 15.10
N PHE A 85 -3.60 8.02 15.64
CA PHE A 85 -4.94 7.96 16.23
C PHE A 85 -5.03 6.78 17.21
N ASN A 86 -4.94 7.03 18.52
CA ASN A 86 -5.35 6.09 19.56
C ASN A 86 -5.89 6.87 20.78
N ASP A 87 -6.93 7.66 20.55
CA ASP A 87 -7.53 8.54 21.56
C ASP A 87 -8.98 8.15 21.90
N ASN A 88 -9.43 6.93 21.61
CA ASN A 88 -10.69 6.40 22.16
C ASN A 88 -10.58 4.89 22.39
N GLU A 89 -10.08 4.53 23.58
CA GLU A 89 -10.58 3.35 24.32
C GLU A 89 -12.02 3.61 24.77
#